data_AF-A0A7H8GTE6-F1
#
_entry.id   AF-A0A7H8GTE6-F1
#
_cell.length_a   1.000
_cell.length_b   1.000
_cell.length_c   1.000
_cell.angle_alpha   90.00
_cell.angle_beta   90.00
_cell.angle_gamma   90.00
#
_symmetry.space_group_name_H-M   'P 1'
#
loop_
_entity.id
_entity.type
_entity.pdbx_description
1 polymer ?
#
loop_
_entity_poly.entity_id
_entity_poly.type
_entity_poly.pdbx_seq_one_letter_code
_entity_poly.pdbx_strand_id
1 'polypeptide(L)'
;MEHEVIVEGFVLQVEVTRCENIAPCLNAWNSDWDFYGSRELEFKVLSAITYDDEGVRQKVFGYDSLAQQYGKQIETALWVEIDALQRRKNGRWAA
;
A
#
# COMPACT_ATOMS: atom_id res chain seq x y z
N MET A 1 -8.26 -5.79 1.41
CA MET A 1 -8.64 -4.62 0.55
C MET A 1 -7.78 -4.72 -0.70
N GLU A 2 -8.37 -4.67 -1.89
CA GLU A 2 -7.59 -4.80 -3.14
C GLU A 2 -7.24 -3.42 -3.71
N HIS A 3 -5.99 -3.30 -4.15
CA HIS A 3 -5.39 -2.08 -4.70
C HIS A 3 -4.67 -2.41 -6.00
N GLU A 4 -4.74 -1.50 -6.96
CA GLU A 4 -3.98 -1.59 -8.20
C GLU A 4 -2.79 -0.64 -8.12
N VAL A 5 -1.58 -1.18 -8.17
CA VAL A 5 -0.34 -0.41 -8.03
C VAL A 5 0.48 -0.53 -9.30
N ILE A 6 0.91 0.60 -9.83
CA ILE A 6 1.77 0.65 -11.02
C ILE A 6 3.21 0.88 -10.57
N VAL A 7 4.11 -0.03 -10.92
CA VAL A 7 5.53 0.04 -10.58
C VAL A 7 6.38 -0.30 -11.80
N GLU A 8 7.23 0.62 -12.24
CA GLU A 8 8.24 0.39 -13.30
C GLU A 8 7.67 -0.31 -14.57
N GLY A 9 6.44 0.04 -14.97
CA GLY A 9 5.76 -0.54 -16.14
C GLY A 9 4.93 -1.80 -15.86
N PHE A 10 4.95 -2.31 -14.63
CA PHE A 10 4.09 -3.40 -14.17
C PHE A 10 2.85 -2.85 -13.48
N VAL A 11 1.69 -3.42 -13.81
CA VAL A 11 0.43 -3.21 -13.08
C VAL A 11 0.23 -4.42 -12.18
N LEU A 12 0.28 -4.17 -10.87
CA LEU A 12 0.19 -5.17 -9.82
C LEU A 12 -1.16 -5.06 -9.13
N GLN A 13 -1.89 -6.16 -9.04
CA GLN A 13 -3.05 -6.27 -8.18
C GLN A 13 -2.59 -6.78 -6.81
N VAL A 14 -2.79 -5.97 -5.79
CA VAL A 14 -2.27 -6.21 -4.45
C VAL A 14 -3.42 -6.25 -3.45
N GLU A 15 -3.46 -7.28 -2.63
CA GLU A 15 -4.37 -7.41 -1.52
C GLU A 15 -3.67 -7.00 -0.22
N VAL A 16 -4.17 -5.96 0.43
CA VAL A 16 -3.76 -5.58 1.78
C VAL A 16 -4.50 -6.46 2.78
N THR A 17 -3.74 -7.27 3.53
CA THR A 17 -4.23 -8.19 4.57
C THR A 17 -4.25 -7.54 5.94
N ARG A 18 -3.25 -6.70 6.25
CA ARG A 18 -3.17 -5.95 7.50
C ARG A 18 -2.70 -4.53 7.21
N CYS A 19 -3.37 -3.56 7.82
CA CYS A 19 -3.02 -2.14 7.73
C CYS A 19 -3.20 -1.52 9.10
N GLU A 20 -2.09 -1.09 9.70
CA GLU A 20 -2.05 -0.42 10.99
C GLU A 20 -1.49 0.99 10.78
N ASN A 21 -2.29 2.01 11.10
CA ASN A 21 -1.91 3.41 10.94
C ASN A 21 -2.35 4.20 12.17
N ILE A 22 -1.61 4.00 13.27
CA ILE A 22 -1.84 4.63 14.56
C ILE A 22 -0.90 5.84 14.66
N ALA A 23 -1.48 7.03 14.71
CA ALA A 23 -0.69 8.25 14.87
C ALA A 23 -0.01 8.30 16.25
N PRO A 24 1.20 8.88 16.36
CA PRO A 24 1.85 9.11 17.63
C PRO A 24 0.99 9.97 18.54
N CYS A 25 0.85 9.57 19.80
CA CYS A 25 0.19 10.36 20.83
C CYS A 25 1.23 10.79 21.86
N LEU A 26 1.82 11.96 21.62
CA LEU A 26 2.89 12.53 22.47
C LEU A 26 2.44 12.82 23.91
N ASN A 27 1.14 12.86 24.16
CA ASN A 27 0.54 13.06 25.47
C ASN A 27 -0.03 11.77 26.08
N ALA A 28 0.27 10.60 25.50
CA ALA A 28 -0.15 9.32 26.07
C ALA A 28 0.71 8.97 27.28
N TRP A 29 0.06 8.77 28.44
CA TRP A 29 0.69 8.30 29.67
C TRP A 29 0.42 6.82 29.95
N ASN A 30 -0.28 6.14 29.03
CA ASN A 30 -0.70 4.75 29.20
C ASN A 30 0.39 3.74 28.81
N SER A 31 1.27 4.07 27.87
CA SER A 31 2.35 3.20 27.41
C SER A 31 3.42 4.03 26.69
N ASP A 32 4.70 3.76 26.96
CA ASP A 32 5.83 4.40 26.26
C ASP A 32 5.79 4.16 24.74
N TRP A 33 5.10 3.10 24.29
CA TRP A 33 4.94 2.78 22.87
C TRP A 33 3.90 3.65 22.16
N ASP A 34 2.86 4.12 22.87
CA ASP A 34 1.83 5.01 22.30
C ASP A 34 2.41 6.38 21.92
N PHE A 35 3.58 6.72 22.47
CA PHE A 35 4.31 7.94 22.16
C PHE A 35 4.76 8.01 20.70
N TYR A 36 5.20 6.88 20.12
CA TYR A 36 5.75 6.82 18.76
C TYR A 36 4.69 6.52 17.69
N GLY A 37 3.55 5.96 18.08
CA GLY A 37 2.57 5.44 17.13
C GLY A 37 3.08 4.19 16.41
N SER A 38 2.29 3.68 15.48
CA SER A 38 2.59 2.45 14.72
C SER A 38 2.11 2.60 13.29
N ARG A 39 2.98 2.28 12.34
CA ARG A 39 2.64 2.28 10.91
C ARG A 39 3.17 1.00 10.26
N GLU A 40 2.30 0.00 10.16
CA GLU A 40 2.63 -1.31 9.60
C GLU A 40 1.67 -1.67 8.47
N LEU A 41 2.20 -2.26 7.40
CA LEU A 41 1.43 -2.71 6.24
C LEU A 41 1.87 -4.12 5.86
N GLU A 42 0.91 -5.04 5.82
CA GLU A 42 1.09 -6.37 5.22
C GLU A 42 0.22 -6.48 3.99
N PHE A 43 0.84 -6.93 2.89
CA PHE A 43 0.18 -7.07 1.61
C PHE A 43 0.66 -8.30 0.86
N LYS A 44 -0.17 -8.76 -0.08
CA LYS A 44 0.11 -9.89 -0.96
C LYS A 44 -0.19 -9.51 -2.39
N VAL A 45 0.75 -9.78 -3.30
CA VAL A 45 0.50 -9.60 -4.74
C VAL A 45 -0.32 -10.78 -5.24
N LEU A 46 -1.48 -10.51 -5.83
CA LEU A 46 -2.40 -11.51 -6.39
C LEU A 46 -2.15 -11.74 -7.88
N SER A 47 -1.88 -10.65 -8.60
CA SER A 47 -1.63 -10.71 -10.04
C SER A 47 -0.70 -9.59 -10.48
N ALA A 48 -0.02 -9.81 -11.59
CA ALA A 48 0.87 -8.85 -12.21
C ALA A 48 0.67 -8.88 -13.73
N ILE A 49 0.59 -7.70 -14.33
CA ILE A 49 0.46 -7.48 -15.76
C ILE A 49 1.60 -6.55 -16.17
N THR A 50 2.19 -6.79 -17.33
CA THR A 50 3.12 -5.86 -17.97
C THR A 50 2.60 -5.49 -19.34
N TYR A 51 3.08 -4.37 -19.87
CA TYR A 51 2.84 -3.95 -21.24
C TYR A 51 4.15 -4.01 -22.00
N ASP A 52 4.15 -4.66 -23.16
CA ASP A 52 5.31 -4.60 -24.07
C ASP A 52 5.35 -3.27 -24.84
N ASP A 53 6.39 -3.08 -25.66
CA ASP A 53 6.59 -1.87 -26.47
C ASP A 53 5.44 -1.62 -27.48
N GLU A 54 4.61 -2.64 -27.76
CA GLU A 54 3.42 -2.54 -28.62
C GLU A 54 2.14 -2.28 -27.83
N GLY A 55 2.23 -2.15 -26.49
CA GLY A 55 1.10 -1.89 -25.59
C GLY A 55 0.23 -3.12 -25.34
N VAL A 56 0.70 -4.32 -25.66
CA VAL A 56 -0.04 -5.56 -25.45
C VAL A 56 0.10 -6.01 -24.00
N ARG A 57 -1.03 -6.28 -23.36
CA ARG A 57 -1.06 -6.80 -21.99
C ARG A 57 -0.48 -8.21 -21.95
N GLN A 58 0.56 -8.41 -21.16
CA GLN A 58 1.13 -9.74 -20.88
C GLN A 58 1.01 -10.04 -19.40
N LYS A 59 0.49 -11.23 -19.08
CA LYS A 59 0.41 -11.70 -17.70
C LYS A 59 1.79 -12.14 -17.24
N VAL A 60 2.25 -11.61 -16.11
CA VAL A 60 3.53 -12.00 -15.53
C VAL A 60 3.33 -13.20 -14.62
N PHE A 61 4.15 -14.23 -14.81
CA PHE A 61 4.22 -15.39 -13.94
C PHE A 61 5.38 -15.22 -12.94
N GLY A 62 5.23 -15.72 -11.71
CA GLY A 62 6.25 -15.58 -10.67
C GLY A 62 6.29 -14.19 -10.02
N TYR A 63 5.14 -13.55 -9.83
CA TYR A 63 5.01 -12.22 -9.21
C TYR A 63 5.49 -12.14 -7.75
N ASP A 64 5.79 -13.27 -7.10
CA ASP A 64 6.45 -13.29 -5.79
C ASP A 64 7.84 -12.63 -5.83
N SER A 65 8.58 -12.76 -6.94
CA SER A 65 9.88 -12.10 -7.10
C SER A 65 9.72 -10.58 -7.25
N LEU A 66 8.66 -10.14 -7.94
CA LEU A 66 8.32 -8.72 -8.06
C LEU A 66 7.96 -8.13 -6.69
N ALA A 67 7.22 -8.87 -5.85
CA ALA A 67 6.89 -8.44 -4.50
C ALA A 67 8.15 -8.25 -3.64
N GLN A 68 9.15 -9.12 -3.76
CA GLN A 68 10.43 -8.96 -3.06
C GLN A 68 11.28 -7.82 -3.64
N GLN A 69 11.38 -7.73 -4.97
CA GLN A 69 12.22 -6.75 -5.64
C GLN A 69 11.69 -5.32 -5.47
N TYR A 70 10.38 -5.15 -5.59
CA TYR A 70 9.71 -3.85 -5.58
C TYR A 70 8.93 -3.59 -4.29
N GLY A 71 9.08 -4.42 -3.25
CA GLY A 71 8.27 -4.37 -2.03
C GLY A 71 8.17 -2.97 -1.42
N LYS A 72 9.29 -2.24 -1.32
CA LYS A 72 9.30 -0.86 -0.79
C LYS A 72 8.52 0.13 -1.67
N GLN A 73 8.57 -0.02 -2.99
CA GLN A 73 7.87 0.86 -3.91
C GLN A 73 6.37 0.58 -3.87
N ILE A 74 5.99 -0.70 -3.84
CA ILE A 74 4.60 -1.15 -3.67
C ILE A 74 4.04 -0.62 -2.35
N GLU A 75 4.77 -0.80 -1.24
CA GLU A 75 4.37 -0.31 0.08
C GLU A 75 4.17 1.21 0.09
N THR A 76 5.11 1.95 -0.50
CA THR A 76 5.01 3.42 -0.58
C THR A 76 3.77 3.85 -1.38
N ALA A 77 3.52 3.23 -2.53
CA ALA A 77 2.37 3.54 -3.36
C ALA A 77 1.04 3.19 -2.65
N LEU A 78 0.97 2.04 -1.97
CA LEU A 78 -0.19 1.66 -1.16
C LEU A 78 -0.46 2.68 -0.06
N TRP A 79 0.58 3.15 0.62
CA TRP A 79 0.44 4.19 1.64
C TRP A 79 -0.09 5.51 1.09
N VAL A 80 0.33 5.93 -0.10
CA VAL A 80 -0.22 7.12 -0.75
C VAL A 80 -1.72 6.96 -1.00
N GLU A 81 -2.16 5.79 -1.48
CA GLU A 81 -3.58 5.51 -1.69
C GLU A 81 -4.38 5.47 -0.39
N ILE A 82 -3.88 4.75 0.62
CA ILE A 82 -4.52 4.64 1.94
C ILE A 82 -4.65 6.03 2.58
N ASP A 83 -3.59 6.84 2.55
CA ASP A 83 -3.62 8.19 3.10
C ASP A 83 -4.60 9.09 2.32
N ALA A 84 -4.67 8.95 0.98
CA ALA A 84 -5.64 9.69 0.17
C ALA A 84 -7.09 9.30 0.50
N LEU A 85 -7.38 8.00 0.69
CA LEU A 85 -8.68 7.51 1.12
C LEU A 85 -9.04 8.00 2.53
N GLN A 86 -8.09 7.97 3.46
CA GLN A 86 -8.29 8.43 4.83
C GLN A 86 -8.54 9.95 4.88
N ARG A 87 -7.80 10.75 4.09
CA ARG A 87 -8.08 12.19 3.93
C ARG A 87 -9.47 12.46 3.39
N ARG A 88 -9.91 11.73 2.36
CA ARG A 88 -11.28 11.86 1.81
C ARG A 88 -12.35 11.51 2.84
N LYS A 89 -12.13 10.46 3.64
CA LYS A 89 -13.04 10.03 4.70
C LYS A 89 -13.14 11.08 5.81
N ASN A 90 -12.02 11.62 6.25
CA ASN A 90 -11.97 12.62 7.32
C ASN A 90 -12.43 14.02 6.85
N GLY A 91 -12.20 14.38 5.59
CA GLY A 91 -12.70 15.61 4.99
C GLY A 91 -14.22 15.69 4.84
N ARG A 92 -14.93 14.55 4.83
CA ARG A 92 -16.40 14.51 4.82
C ARG A 92 -17.05 14.92 6.15
N TRP A 93 -16.27 15.10 7.22
CA TRP A 93 -16.75 15.52 8.54
C TRP A 93 -16.41 16.99 8.86
N ALA A 94 -15.85 17.73 7.90
CA ALA A 94 -15.47 19.14 8.05
C ALA A 94 -16.35 20.10 7.24
N ALA A 95 -17.61 19.75 6.99
CA ALA A 95 -18.61 20.61 6.36
C ALA A 95 -19.75 20.94 7.33
#